data_AF-J4UBH8-F1
#
_entry.id   AF-J4UBH8-F1
#
_cell.length_a   1.000
_cell.length_b   1.000
_cell.length_c   1.000
_cell.angle_alpha   90.00
_cell.angle_beta   90.00
_cell.angle_gamma   90.00
#
_symmetry.space_group_name_H-M   'P 1'
#
loop_
_entity.id
_entity.type
_entity.pdbx_description
1 polymer ?
#
loop_
_entity_poly.entity_id
_entity_poly.type
_entity_poly.pdbx_seq_one_letter_code
_entity_poly.pdbx_strand_id
1 'polypeptide(L)'
;MRFCDLFLSYKIGLNNIKNPTSFNKRPFYLKFYVFTLIFCTVLSIKFKMSDQNLYSCISLGFSIFLFVIFLVLDYRKRDIKMILENSYIPYSKKRMNMIINILKNYKININDLDSLNMLIDEAKHAQIQCDYLLPFKKPIKTLGAIIVAIVSFLANKMSDVAKANEIIYITIQILIIASLTYIIVFSIIPLLKDFLYRDYNKYDEFIDDLRQIKLFYAKKQ
;
A
#
# COMPACT_ATOMS: atom_id res chain seq x y z
N MET A 1 -28.18 -20.82 -0.20
CA MET A 1 -26.71 -20.58 -0.18
C MET A 1 -26.48 -19.17 0.33
N ARG A 2 -25.46 -18.93 1.16
CA ARG A 2 -25.18 -17.61 1.74
C ARG A 2 -24.10 -16.89 0.94
N PHE A 3 -24.05 -15.56 1.08
CA PHE A 3 -22.99 -14.73 0.48
C PHE A 3 -21.59 -15.20 0.89
N CYS A 4 -21.39 -15.57 2.16
CA CYS A 4 -20.09 -16.05 2.65
C CYS A 4 -19.60 -17.32 1.91
N ASP A 5 -20.51 -18.22 1.55
CA ASP A 5 -20.17 -19.47 0.85
C ASP A 5 -19.72 -19.14 -0.60
N LEU A 6 -20.42 -18.21 -1.26
CA LEU A 6 -20.05 -17.67 -2.57
C LEU A 6 -18.68 -16.98 -2.52
N PHE A 7 -18.48 -16.10 -1.54
CA PHE A 7 -17.22 -15.36 -1.40
C PHE A 7 -16.04 -16.30 -1.09
N LEU A 8 -16.24 -17.34 -0.28
CA LEU A 8 -15.22 -18.36 -0.03
C LEU A 8 -14.86 -19.11 -1.31
N SER A 9 -15.86 -19.47 -2.12
CA SER A 9 -15.65 -20.11 -3.43
C SER A 9 -14.84 -19.21 -4.37
N TYR A 10 -15.12 -17.91 -4.35
CA TYR A 10 -14.35 -16.90 -5.08
C TYR A 10 -12.89 -16.83 -4.62
N LYS A 11 -12.63 -16.81 -3.31
CA LYS A 11 -11.25 -16.83 -2.76
C LYS A 11 -10.47 -18.07 -3.20
N ILE A 12 -11.11 -19.24 -3.18
CA ILE A 12 -10.51 -20.50 -3.64
C ILE A 12 -10.19 -20.41 -5.14
N GLY A 13 -11.16 -19.92 -5.95
CA GLY A 13 -10.99 -19.73 -7.38
C GLY A 13 -9.81 -18.80 -7.72
N LEU A 14 -9.68 -17.67 -7.02
CA LEU A 14 -8.56 -16.74 -7.19
C LEU A 14 -7.21 -17.37 -6.86
N ASN A 15 -7.11 -18.14 -5.77
CA ASN A 15 -5.85 -18.78 -5.37
C ASN A 15 -5.34 -19.78 -6.42
N ASN A 16 -6.25 -20.39 -7.20
CA ASN A 16 -5.91 -21.33 -8.28
C ASN A 16 -5.45 -20.62 -9.57
N ILE A 17 -5.57 -19.30 -9.65
CA ILE A 17 -5.13 -18.50 -10.78
C ILE A 17 -3.83 -17.79 -10.40
N LYS A 18 -2.71 -18.23 -11.00
CA LYS A 18 -1.44 -17.48 -10.91
C LYS A 18 -1.66 -16.08 -11.48
N ASN A 19 -1.62 -15.10 -10.59
CA ASN A 19 -1.72 -13.69 -10.97
C ASN A 19 -0.42 -13.29 -11.70
N PRO A 20 -0.47 -12.85 -12.97
CA PRO A 20 0.65 -12.16 -13.57
C PRO A 20 0.89 -10.96 -12.66
N THR A 21 2.14 -10.79 -12.24
CA THR A 21 2.56 -9.72 -11.33
C THR A 21 1.87 -8.40 -11.68
N SER A 22 0.81 -8.05 -10.93
CA SER A 22 -0.19 -7.08 -11.37
C SER A 22 0.40 -5.69 -11.64
N PHE A 23 -0.10 -4.99 -12.67
CA PHE A 23 0.43 -3.69 -13.12
C PHE A 23 0.21 -2.63 -12.04
N ASN A 24 -0.88 -2.79 -11.27
CA ASN A 24 -1.23 -1.98 -10.11
C ASN A 24 -0.49 -2.37 -8.81
N LYS A 25 0.21 -3.51 -8.76
CA LYS A 25 1.36 -3.65 -7.86
C LYS A 25 2.50 -2.86 -8.48
N ARG A 26 2.35 -1.53 -8.52
CA ARG A 26 3.49 -0.63 -8.41
C ARG A 26 4.20 -1.07 -7.14
N PRO A 27 5.37 -1.69 -7.32
CA PRO A 27 5.62 -2.96 -6.70
C PRO A 27 5.91 -2.73 -5.24
N PHE A 28 5.54 -3.71 -4.43
CA PHE A 28 6.02 -3.78 -3.06
C PHE A 28 7.53 -3.49 -2.99
N TYR A 29 8.31 -3.93 -3.98
CA TYR A 29 9.73 -3.58 -4.09
C TYR A 29 10.01 -2.09 -4.25
N LEU A 30 9.17 -1.30 -4.94
CA LEU A 30 9.37 0.15 -5.15
C LEU A 30 8.98 0.92 -3.88
N LYS A 31 7.94 0.48 -3.18
CA LYS A 31 7.58 1.00 -1.84
C LYS A 31 8.68 0.66 -0.82
N PHE A 32 9.12 -0.60 -0.79
CA PHE A 32 10.23 -1.07 0.03
C PHE A 32 11.54 -0.34 -0.32
N TYR A 33 11.81 -0.16 -1.61
CA TYR A 33 12.98 0.57 -2.10
C TYR A 33 12.99 2.03 -1.63
N VAL A 34 11.88 2.74 -1.76
CA VAL A 34 11.73 4.11 -1.25
C VAL A 34 11.93 4.13 0.27
N PHE A 35 11.39 3.16 1.00
CA PHE A 35 11.62 3.02 2.44
C PHE A 35 13.10 2.81 2.77
N THR A 36 13.80 1.92 2.06
CA THR A 36 15.23 1.64 2.28
C THR A 36 16.09 2.88 1.97
N LEU A 37 15.76 3.61 0.89
CA LEU A 37 16.42 4.89 0.56
C LEU A 37 16.28 5.90 1.70
N ILE A 38 15.06 6.11 2.18
CA ILE A 38 14.78 7.05 3.26
C ILE A 38 15.53 6.62 4.52
N PHE A 39 15.48 5.34 4.88
CA PHE A 39 16.19 4.79 6.03
C PHE A 39 17.70 5.02 5.95
N CYS A 40 18.32 4.81 4.78
CA CYS A 40 19.74 5.08 4.60
C CYS A 40 20.06 6.59 4.67
N THR A 41 19.20 7.47 4.17
CA THR A 41 19.39 8.92 4.35
C THR A 41 19.28 9.34 5.82
N VAL A 42 18.39 8.73 6.61
CA VAL A 42 18.29 8.95 8.06
C VAL A 42 19.58 8.57 8.77
N LEU A 43 20.09 7.37 8.48
CA LEU A 43 21.34 6.87 9.04
C LEU A 43 22.52 7.76 8.66
N SER A 44 22.58 8.21 7.41
CA SER A 44 23.61 9.12 6.90
C SER A 44 23.64 10.44 7.69
N ILE A 45 22.47 11.00 8.00
CA ILE A 45 22.32 12.24 8.79
C ILE A 45 22.71 11.97 10.25
N LYS A 46 22.25 10.87 10.85
CA LYS A 46 22.59 10.51 12.23
C LYS A 46 24.10 10.33 12.42
N PHE A 47 24.77 9.60 11.52
CA PHE A 47 26.22 9.42 11.60
C PHE A 47 26.96 10.74 11.44
N LYS A 48 26.49 11.62 10.55
CA LYS A 48 27.08 12.94 10.37
C LYS A 48 26.93 13.83 11.60
N MET A 49 25.82 13.73 12.33
CA MET A 49 25.60 14.46 13.59
C MET A 49 26.46 13.92 14.75
N SER A 50 26.95 12.69 14.66
CA SER A 50 27.82 12.07 15.68
C SER A 50 29.31 12.16 15.33
N ASP A 51 29.69 13.06 14.41
CA ASP A 51 31.04 13.20 13.84
C ASP A 51 31.63 11.93 13.19
N GLN A 52 30.77 10.95 12.89
CA GLN A 52 31.12 9.68 12.24
C GLN A 52 31.08 9.81 10.72
N ASN A 53 31.91 10.69 10.16
CA ASN A 53 31.92 11.04 8.73
C ASN A 53 32.10 9.84 7.79
N LEU A 54 32.90 8.86 8.18
CA LEU A 54 33.15 7.66 7.37
C LEU A 54 31.88 6.82 7.20
N TYR A 55 31.12 6.60 8.29
CA TYR A 55 29.84 5.88 8.27
C TYR A 55 28.74 6.65 7.52
N SER A 56 28.73 7.99 7.63
CA SER A 56 27.83 8.83 6.84
C SER A 56 28.09 8.69 5.33
N CYS A 57 29.37 8.71 4.93
CA CYS A 57 29.77 8.55 3.53
C CYS A 57 29.41 7.17 2.98
N ILE A 58 29.64 6.09 3.76
CA ILE A 58 29.23 4.72 3.40
C ILE A 58 27.71 4.63 3.20
N SER A 59 26.93 5.23 4.11
CA SER A 59 25.47 5.19 4.06
C SER A 59 24.89 5.97 2.86
N LEU A 60 25.50 7.11 2.51
CA LEU A 60 25.18 7.86 1.29
C LEU A 60 25.55 7.08 0.02
N GLY A 61 26.74 6.49 -0.02
CA GLY A 61 27.20 5.67 -1.14
C GLY A 61 26.28 4.46 -1.39
N PHE A 62 25.84 3.79 -0.33
CA PHE A 62 24.87 2.70 -0.42
C PHE A 62 23.51 3.16 -0.95
N SER A 63 23.05 4.36 -0.56
CA SER A 63 21.82 4.96 -1.06
C SER A 63 21.86 5.22 -2.58
N ILE A 64 22.98 5.77 -3.07
CA ILE A 64 23.20 6.02 -4.50
C ILE A 64 23.28 4.71 -5.28
N PHE A 65 23.98 3.70 -4.75
CA PHE A 65 24.08 2.38 -5.35
C PHE A 65 22.69 1.72 -5.52
N LEU A 66 21.87 1.76 -4.47
CA LEU A 66 20.49 1.31 -4.53
C LEU A 66 19.69 2.06 -5.61
N PHE A 67 19.89 3.37 -5.77
CA PHE A 67 19.27 4.20 -6.82
C PHE A 67 19.63 3.79 -8.23
N VAL A 68 20.89 3.49 -8.50
CA VAL A 68 21.29 2.98 -9.82
C VAL A 68 20.64 1.62 -10.12
N ILE A 69 20.62 0.70 -9.16
CA ILE A 69 19.94 -0.60 -9.32
C ILE A 69 18.45 -0.41 -9.65
N PHE A 70 17.80 0.51 -8.95
CA PHE A 70 16.39 0.79 -9.17
C PHE A 70 16.11 1.30 -10.60
N LEU A 71 16.91 2.25 -11.09
CA LEU A 71 16.76 2.76 -12.46
C LEU A 71 16.89 1.66 -13.51
N VAL A 72 17.84 0.74 -13.33
CA VAL A 72 18.04 -0.41 -14.22
C VAL A 72 16.84 -1.37 -14.20
N LEU A 73 16.28 -1.65 -13.01
CA LEU A 73 15.08 -2.48 -12.87
C LEU A 73 13.84 -1.84 -13.48
N ASP A 74 13.69 -0.53 -13.37
CA ASP A 74 12.56 0.20 -13.94
C ASP A 74 12.65 0.28 -15.47
N TYR A 75 13.85 0.42 -16.02
CA TYR A 75 14.09 0.39 -17.47
C TYR A 75 13.67 -0.94 -18.11
N ARG A 76 13.95 -2.08 -17.45
CA ARG A 76 13.59 -3.43 -17.95
C ARG A 76 12.08 -3.69 -18.04
N LYS A 77 11.24 -2.86 -17.41
CA LYS A 77 9.77 -3.02 -17.40
C LYS A 77 9.05 -2.38 -18.59
N ARG A 78 9.76 -1.69 -19.49
CA ARG A 78 9.15 -0.85 -20.54
C ARG A 78 8.54 -1.61 -21.72
N ASP A 79 8.72 -2.92 -21.86
CA ASP A 79 8.02 -3.70 -22.89
C ASP A 79 6.57 -4.03 -22.48
N ILE A 80 5.80 -2.96 -22.27
CA ILE A 80 4.41 -3.00 -21.80
C ILE A 80 3.54 -3.84 -22.74
N LYS A 81 3.83 -3.79 -24.04
CA LYS A 81 3.10 -4.55 -25.07
C LYS A 81 3.29 -6.06 -24.87
N MET A 82 4.53 -6.51 -24.75
CA MET A 82 4.82 -7.93 -24.49
C MET A 82 4.17 -8.40 -23.17
N ILE A 83 4.20 -7.59 -22.11
CA ILE A 83 3.60 -7.97 -20.82
C ILE A 83 2.06 -8.02 -20.92
N LEU A 84 1.44 -7.08 -21.63
CA LEU A 84 0.00 -7.07 -21.87
C LEU A 84 -0.45 -8.35 -22.58
N GLU A 85 0.19 -8.64 -23.72
CA GLU A 85 -0.16 -9.76 -24.60
C GLU A 85 0.12 -11.11 -23.94
N ASN A 86 1.31 -11.30 -23.36
CA ASN A 86 1.72 -12.62 -22.86
C ASN A 86 1.25 -12.92 -21.43
N SER A 87 0.89 -11.90 -20.63
CA SER A 87 0.59 -12.08 -19.21
C SER A 87 -0.82 -11.61 -18.82
N TYR A 88 -1.17 -10.34 -19.06
CA TYR A 88 -2.42 -9.76 -18.55
C TYR A 88 -3.66 -10.28 -19.28
N ILE A 89 -3.64 -10.35 -20.61
CA ILE A 89 -4.79 -10.82 -21.39
C ILE A 89 -5.17 -12.27 -21.03
N PRO A 90 -4.23 -13.25 -21.01
CA PRO A 90 -4.54 -14.61 -20.62
C PRO A 90 -5.09 -14.72 -19.19
N TYR A 91 -4.49 -13.97 -18.26
CA TYR A 91 -4.94 -13.95 -16.87
C TYR A 91 -6.34 -13.37 -16.70
N SER A 92 -6.60 -12.21 -17.30
CA SER A 92 -7.88 -11.53 -17.22
C SER A 92 -9.00 -12.44 -17.71
N LYS A 93 -8.79 -13.09 -18.87
CA LYS A 93 -9.71 -14.09 -19.40
C LYS A 93 -9.95 -15.25 -18.43
N LYS A 94 -8.88 -15.80 -17.84
CA LYS A 94 -8.98 -16.90 -16.86
C LYS A 94 -9.73 -16.48 -15.59
N ARG A 95 -9.45 -15.27 -15.08
CA ARG A 95 -10.10 -14.69 -13.89
C ARG A 95 -11.58 -14.44 -14.14
N MET A 96 -11.93 -13.86 -15.28
CA MET A 96 -13.31 -13.55 -15.60
C MET A 96 -14.16 -14.81 -15.83
N ASN A 97 -13.61 -15.79 -16.55
CA ASN A 97 -14.26 -17.09 -16.71
C ASN A 97 -14.47 -17.80 -15.35
N MET A 98 -13.52 -17.68 -14.43
CA MET A 98 -13.63 -18.25 -13.10
C MET A 98 -14.79 -17.64 -12.31
N ILE A 99 -14.88 -16.31 -12.22
CA ILE A 99 -15.99 -15.68 -11.49
C ILE A 99 -17.34 -15.93 -12.17
N ILE A 100 -17.42 -15.92 -13.50
CA ILE A 100 -18.66 -16.24 -14.23
C ILE A 100 -19.12 -17.67 -13.91
N ASN A 101 -18.21 -18.64 -13.88
CA ASN A 101 -18.54 -20.01 -13.51
C ASN A 101 -19.02 -20.13 -12.06
N ILE A 102 -18.40 -19.38 -11.14
CA ILE A 102 -18.86 -19.34 -9.75
C ILE A 102 -20.28 -18.78 -9.69
N LEU A 103 -20.55 -17.63 -10.30
CA LEU A 103 -21.89 -17.04 -10.31
C LEU A 103 -22.94 -18.03 -10.87
N LYS A 104 -22.61 -18.72 -11.98
CA LYS A 104 -23.47 -19.77 -12.55
C LYS A 104 -23.72 -20.94 -11.61
N ASN A 105 -22.69 -21.43 -10.92
CA ASN A 105 -22.83 -22.52 -9.93
C ASN A 105 -23.76 -22.13 -8.77
N TYR A 106 -23.77 -20.85 -8.41
CA TYR A 106 -24.68 -20.28 -7.42
C TYR A 106 -26.02 -19.81 -8.01
N LYS A 107 -26.31 -20.16 -9.28
CA LYS A 107 -27.54 -19.81 -10.02
C LYS A 107 -27.79 -18.30 -10.16
N ILE A 108 -26.74 -17.50 -10.15
CA ILE A 108 -26.81 -16.05 -10.36
C ILE A 108 -26.66 -15.75 -11.85
N ASN A 109 -27.63 -15.01 -12.39
CA ASN A 109 -27.60 -14.58 -13.77
C ASN A 109 -26.67 -13.36 -13.94
N ILE A 110 -25.63 -13.50 -14.75
CA ILE A 110 -24.68 -12.40 -15.02
C ILE A 110 -25.29 -11.25 -15.84
N ASN A 111 -26.44 -11.47 -16.48
CA ASN A 111 -27.17 -10.43 -17.22
C ASN A 111 -28.17 -9.69 -16.32
N ASP A 112 -28.42 -10.18 -15.11
CA ASP A 112 -29.25 -9.50 -14.12
C ASP A 112 -28.39 -8.51 -13.33
N LEU A 113 -28.45 -7.24 -13.76
CA LEU A 113 -27.68 -6.17 -13.15
C LEU A 113 -28.08 -5.91 -11.70
N ASP A 114 -29.32 -6.17 -11.32
CA ASP A 114 -29.82 -5.94 -9.97
C ASP A 114 -29.26 -6.99 -9.01
N SER A 115 -29.23 -8.26 -9.43
CA SER A 115 -28.52 -9.32 -8.70
C SER A 115 -27.04 -9.00 -8.50
N LEU A 116 -26.36 -8.47 -9.52
CA LEU A 116 -24.95 -8.07 -9.40
C LEU A 116 -24.77 -6.86 -8.46
N ASN A 117 -25.70 -5.89 -8.47
CA ASN A 117 -25.68 -4.76 -7.55
C ASN A 117 -25.85 -5.21 -6.10
N MET A 118 -26.80 -6.11 -5.83
CA MET A 118 -27.01 -6.65 -4.48
C MET A 118 -25.75 -7.35 -3.95
N LEU A 119 -25.05 -8.12 -4.79
CA LEU A 119 -23.78 -8.76 -4.40
C LEU A 119 -22.66 -7.74 -4.13
N ILE A 120 -22.60 -6.65 -4.90
CA ILE A 120 -21.65 -5.57 -4.67
C ILE A 120 -21.94 -4.88 -3.33
N ASP A 121 -23.20 -4.62 -3.02
CA ASP A 121 -23.57 -3.92 -1.79
C ASP A 121 -23.37 -4.81 -0.56
N GLU A 122 -23.68 -6.10 -0.65
CA GLU A 122 -23.35 -7.07 0.40
C GLU A 122 -21.83 -7.19 0.60
N ALA A 123 -21.04 -7.19 -0.48
CA ALA A 123 -19.58 -7.21 -0.40
C ALA A 123 -19.02 -5.95 0.28
N LYS A 124 -19.56 -4.75 -0.02
CA LYS A 124 -19.17 -3.52 0.69
C LYS A 124 -19.53 -3.58 2.16
N HIS A 125 -20.72 -4.09 2.48
CA HIS A 125 -21.17 -4.22 3.85
C HIS A 125 -20.25 -5.16 4.66
N ALA A 126 -19.95 -6.35 4.12
CA ALA A 126 -19.01 -7.28 4.72
C ALA A 126 -17.58 -6.72 4.80
N GLN A 127 -17.15 -5.95 3.79
CA GLN A 127 -15.84 -5.31 3.78
C GLN A 127 -15.66 -4.32 4.94
N ILE A 128 -16.67 -3.49 5.23
CA ILE A 128 -16.62 -2.53 6.33
C ILE A 128 -16.47 -3.26 7.68
N GLN A 129 -17.15 -4.40 7.85
CA GLN A 129 -17.02 -5.20 9.07
C GLN A 129 -15.61 -5.81 9.26
N CYS A 130 -14.87 -6.00 8.18
CA CYS A 130 -13.49 -6.48 8.19
C CYS A 130 -12.44 -5.36 8.17
N ASP A 131 -12.82 -4.09 8.31
CA ASP A 131 -11.89 -2.95 8.31
C ASP A 131 -11.18 -2.78 9.66
N TYR A 132 -10.07 -3.52 9.86
CA TYR A 132 -9.35 -3.57 11.14
C TYR A 132 -8.65 -2.27 11.56
N LEU A 133 -8.30 -1.35 10.63
CA LEU A 133 -7.68 -0.05 10.99
C LEU A 133 -8.69 1.09 11.14
N LEU A 134 -9.98 0.85 10.85
CA LEU A 134 -11.03 1.84 11.08
C LEU A 134 -10.98 2.45 12.50
N PRO A 135 -10.78 1.65 13.59
CA PRO A 135 -10.66 2.18 14.95
C PRO A 135 -9.41 3.03 15.18
N PHE A 136 -8.32 2.78 14.44
CA PHE A 136 -7.03 3.44 14.62
C PHE A 136 -6.92 4.77 13.88
N LYS A 137 -7.85 5.07 12.97
CA LYS A 137 -7.84 6.32 12.18
C LYS A 137 -7.91 7.58 13.05
N LYS A 138 -8.70 7.55 14.13
CA LYS A 138 -8.79 8.65 15.11
C LYS A 138 -7.51 8.78 15.95
N PRO A 139 -7.01 7.71 16.63
CA PRO A 139 -5.75 7.71 17.36
C PRO A 139 -4.56 8.28 16.58
N ILE A 140 -4.38 7.89 15.32
CA ILE A 140 -3.28 8.36 14.46
C ILE A 140 -3.37 9.87 14.24
N LYS A 141 -4.57 10.42 14.05
CA LYS A 141 -4.78 11.87 13.88
C LYS A 141 -4.43 12.63 15.16
N THR A 142 -4.81 12.10 16.32
CA THR A 142 -4.46 12.69 17.64
C THR A 142 -2.96 12.63 17.94
N LEU A 143 -2.26 11.55 17.54
CA LEU A 143 -0.81 11.44 17.73
C LEU A 143 -0.05 12.56 17.00
N GLY A 144 -0.49 12.93 15.79
CA GLY A 144 0.09 14.06 15.06
C GLY A 144 0.01 15.37 15.84
N ALA A 145 -1.13 15.66 16.47
CA ALA A 145 -1.33 16.86 17.29
C ALA A 145 -0.45 16.84 18.56
N ILE A 146 -0.32 15.68 19.21
CA ILE A 146 0.52 15.50 20.40
C ILE A 146 2.00 15.74 20.05
N ILE A 147 2.47 15.22 18.91
CA ILE A 147 3.86 15.44 18.44
C ILE A 147 4.12 16.94 18.25
N VAL A 148 3.21 17.67 17.59
CA VAL A 148 3.34 19.12 17.40
C VAL A 148 3.40 19.87 18.74
N ALA A 149 2.55 19.51 19.70
CA ALA A 149 2.55 20.12 21.03
C ALA A 149 3.86 19.86 21.79
N ILE A 150 4.39 18.63 21.74
CA ILE A 150 5.67 18.27 22.36
C ILE A 150 6.83 19.03 21.72
N VAL A 151 6.87 19.13 20.39
CA VAL A 151 7.91 19.89 19.67
C VAL A 151 7.85 21.37 20.06
N SER A 152 6.66 21.96 20.10
CA SER A 152 6.49 23.37 20.47
C SER A 152 6.86 23.64 21.94
N PHE A 153 6.52 22.74 22.87
CA PHE A 153 6.93 22.82 24.26
C PHE A 153 8.45 22.74 24.45
N LEU A 154 9.10 21.78 23.77
CA LEU A 154 10.56 21.62 23.84
C LEU A 154 11.30 22.82 23.26
N ALA A 155 10.80 23.42 22.17
CA ALA A 155 11.38 24.63 21.59
C ALA A 155 11.32 25.82 22.58
N ASN A 156 10.17 26.03 23.23
CA ASN A 156 10.02 27.10 24.22
C ASN A 156 10.93 26.92 25.44
N LYS A 157 11.05 25.68 25.97
CA LYS A 157 11.87 25.44 27.17
C LYS A 157 13.38 25.62 26.93
N MET A 158 13.84 25.36 25.70
CA MET A 158 15.26 25.50 25.35
C MET A 158 15.67 26.95 25.03
N SER A 159 14.71 27.80 24.67
CA SER A 159 14.87 29.25 24.47
C SER A 159 15.44 29.98 25.70
N ASP A 160 15.17 29.47 26.90
CA ASP A 160 15.50 30.16 28.16
C ASP A 160 16.89 29.83 28.72
N VAL A 161 17.58 28.80 28.22
CA VAL A 161 18.78 28.23 28.90
C VAL A 161 20.03 28.11 28.00
N ALA A 162 19.88 27.99 26.69
CA ALA A 162 20.99 27.67 25.78
C ALA A 162 21.39 28.86 24.87
N LYS A 163 22.64 28.89 24.38
CA LYS A 163 23.08 29.90 23.40
C LYS A 163 22.28 29.72 22.11
N ALA A 164 21.93 30.80 21.42
CA ALA A 164 21.06 30.79 20.23
C ALA A 164 21.44 29.71 19.18
N ASN A 165 22.73 29.47 18.96
CA ASN A 165 23.21 28.46 18.01
C ASN A 165 22.93 27.01 18.46
N GLU A 166 22.98 26.71 19.77
CA GLU A 166 22.65 25.39 20.31
C GLU A 166 21.14 25.13 20.26
N ILE A 167 20.32 26.15 20.52
CA ILE A 167 18.86 26.07 20.40
C ILE A 167 18.45 25.78 18.95
N ILE A 168 19.05 26.49 17.99
CA ILE A 168 18.79 26.28 16.56
C ILE A 168 19.18 24.85 16.16
N TYR A 169 20.35 24.38 16.59
CA TYR A 169 20.81 23.02 16.29
C TYR A 169 19.88 21.94 16.84
N ILE A 170 19.50 22.04 18.12
CA ILE A 170 18.60 21.08 18.79
C ILE A 170 17.20 21.11 18.16
N THR A 171 16.70 22.30 17.82
CA THR A 171 15.39 22.46 17.17
C THR A 171 15.36 21.81 15.79
N ILE A 172 16.42 22.01 14.98
CA ILE A 172 16.57 21.36 13.68
C ILE A 172 16.63 19.83 13.85
N GLN A 173 17.36 19.32 14.85
CA GLN A 173 17.40 17.88 15.12
C GLN A 173 16.04 17.30 15.50
N ILE A 174 15.28 17.97 16.36
CA ILE A 174 13.92 17.55 16.75
C ILE A 174 13.01 17.52 15.52
N LEU A 175 13.09 18.53 14.65
CA LEU A 175 12.26 18.64 13.44
C LEU A 175 12.61 17.54 12.43
N ILE A 176 13.90 17.23 12.27
CA ILE A 176 14.37 16.08 11.47
C ILE A 176 13.83 14.78 12.07
N ILE A 177 14.00 14.53 13.37
CA ILE A 177 13.52 13.29 14.01
C ILE A 177 12.00 13.14 13.85
N ALA A 178 11.22 14.19 14.11
CA ALA A 178 9.77 14.16 13.97
C ALA A 178 9.33 13.86 12.53
N SER A 179 9.99 14.48 11.54
CA SER A 179 9.73 14.24 10.11
C SER A 179 10.05 12.79 9.73
N LEU A 180 11.15 12.25 10.24
CA LEU A 180 11.56 10.87 9.97
C LEU A 180 10.62 9.85 10.63
N THR A 181 10.17 10.10 11.86
CA THR A 181 9.16 9.27 12.52
C THR A 181 7.86 9.26 11.73
N TYR A 182 7.41 10.41 11.23
CA TYR A 182 6.22 10.51 10.39
C TYR A 182 6.36 9.69 9.10
N ILE A 183 7.50 9.80 8.41
CA ILE A 183 7.76 9.06 7.19
C ILE A 183 7.81 7.55 7.45
N ILE A 184 8.42 7.10 8.55
CA ILE A 184 8.45 5.68 8.95
C ILE A 184 7.03 5.16 9.20
N VAL A 185 6.23 5.87 9.99
CA VAL A 185 4.83 5.49 10.26
C VAL A 185 4.04 5.41 8.96
N PHE A 186 4.15 6.42 8.09
CA PHE A 186 3.46 6.45 6.81
C PHE A 186 3.90 5.32 5.87
N SER A 187 5.17 4.93 5.88
CA SER A 187 5.70 3.85 5.05
C SER A 187 5.29 2.46 5.54
N ILE A 188 5.06 2.31 6.86
CA ILE A 188 4.60 1.05 7.47
C ILE A 188 3.10 0.82 7.21
N ILE A 189 2.29 1.87 7.09
CA ILE A 189 0.84 1.75 6.84
C ILE A 189 0.50 0.86 5.62
N PRO A 190 1.11 1.04 4.43
CA PRO A 190 0.89 0.14 3.30
C PRO A 190 1.25 -1.33 3.58
N LEU A 191 2.30 -1.58 4.36
CA LEU A 191 2.75 -2.94 4.72
C LEU A 191 1.75 -3.60 5.69
N LEU A 192 1.30 -2.85 6.69
CA LEU A 192 0.24 -3.27 7.60
C LEU A 192 -1.07 -3.51 6.85
N LYS A 193 -1.39 -2.68 5.85
CA LYS A 193 -2.55 -2.90 4.99
C LYS A 193 -2.40 -4.23 4.24
N ASP A 194 -1.29 -4.48 3.57
CA ASP A 194 -1.11 -5.74 2.82
C ASP A 194 -1.17 -7.00 3.72
N PHE A 195 -0.74 -6.90 4.99
CA PHE A 195 -0.78 -8.00 5.96
C PHE A 195 -2.16 -8.17 6.63
N LEU A 196 -2.73 -7.10 7.19
CA LEU A 196 -3.98 -7.11 7.95
C LEU A 196 -5.23 -7.03 7.06
N TYR A 197 -5.15 -6.40 5.88
CA TYR A 197 -6.29 -6.21 4.94
C TYR A 197 -6.37 -7.32 3.90
N ARG A 198 -5.79 -8.48 4.17
CA ARG A 198 -5.79 -9.57 3.17
C ARG A 198 -7.21 -9.90 2.70
N ASP A 199 -8.18 -9.95 3.60
CA ASP A 199 -9.58 -10.23 3.26
C ASP A 199 -10.33 -8.99 2.77
N TYR A 200 -10.07 -7.81 3.34
CA TYR A 200 -10.61 -6.54 2.84
C TYR A 200 -10.26 -6.31 1.37
N ASN A 201 -9.00 -6.52 0.99
CA ASN A 201 -8.52 -6.37 -0.39
C ASN A 201 -9.17 -7.42 -1.32
N LYS A 202 -9.58 -8.57 -0.79
CA LYS A 202 -10.31 -9.59 -1.57
C LYS A 202 -11.75 -9.18 -1.86
N TYR A 203 -12.38 -8.40 -0.98
CA TYR A 203 -13.68 -7.79 -1.28
C TYR A 203 -13.55 -6.73 -2.38
N ASP A 204 -12.51 -5.90 -2.37
CA ASP A 204 -12.24 -4.95 -3.47
C ASP A 204 -12.09 -5.70 -4.80
N GLU A 205 -11.26 -6.76 -4.82
CA GLU A 205 -11.07 -7.62 -5.99
C GLU A 205 -12.39 -8.22 -6.50
N PHE A 206 -13.26 -8.68 -5.60
CA PHE A 206 -14.57 -9.24 -5.93
C PHE A 206 -15.53 -8.19 -6.50
N ILE A 207 -15.63 -7.03 -5.85
CA ILE A 207 -16.45 -5.90 -6.28
C ILE A 207 -16.02 -5.43 -7.68
N ASP A 208 -14.72 -5.31 -7.90
CA ASP A 208 -14.17 -4.93 -9.20
C ASP A 208 -14.49 -5.97 -10.25
N ASP A 209 -14.31 -7.26 -9.98
CA ASP A 209 -14.66 -8.31 -10.93
C ASP A 209 -16.16 -8.30 -11.29
N LEU A 210 -17.06 -8.10 -10.31
CA LEU A 210 -18.49 -7.94 -10.58
C LEU A 210 -18.79 -6.71 -11.45
N ARG A 211 -18.12 -5.58 -11.21
CA ARG A 211 -18.24 -4.38 -12.07
C ARG A 211 -17.73 -4.66 -13.49
N GLN A 212 -16.64 -5.39 -13.64
CA GLN A 212 -16.10 -5.78 -14.95
C GLN A 212 -17.08 -6.71 -15.70
N ILE A 213 -17.74 -7.65 -15.00
CA ILE A 213 -18.82 -8.45 -15.58
C ILE A 213 -19.93 -7.53 -16.09
N LYS A 214 -20.39 -6.57 -15.27
CA LYS A 214 -21.41 -5.60 -15.69
C LYS A 214 -21.00 -4.81 -16.94
N LEU A 215 -19.74 -4.42 -17.03
CA LEU A 215 -19.24 -3.56 -18.11
C LEU A 215 -19.01 -4.32 -19.42
N PHE A 216 -18.49 -5.55 -19.36
CA PHE A 216 -17.95 -6.25 -20.54
C PHE A 216 -18.71 -7.53 -20.91
N TYR A 217 -19.55 -8.06 -20.01
CA TYR A 217 -20.18 -9.37 -20.14
C TYR A 217 -21.70 -9.34 -19.96
N ALA A 218 -22.23 -8.45 -19.12
CA ALA A 218 -23.66 -8.22 -18.99
C ALA A 218 -24.12 -7.46 -20.24
N LYS A 219 -24.78 -8.18 -21.15
CA LYS A 219 -25.23 -7.72 -22.48
C LYS A 219 -24.13 -7.25 -23.43
N LYS A 220 -23.51 -8.23 -24.11
CA LYS A 220 -23.37 -8.16 -25.57
C LYS A 220 -24.51 -8.99 -26.18
N GLN A 221 -25.65 -8.36 -26.42
CA GLN A 221 -26.62 -8.80 -27.42
C GLN A 221 -26.66 -7.72 -28.47
#